data_AF-I4C1J2-F1
#
_entry.id   AF-I4C1J2-F1
#
_cell.length_a   1.000
_cell.length_b   1.000
_cell.length_c   1.000
_cell.angle_alpha   90.00
_cell.angle_beta   90.00
_cell.angle_gamma   90.00
#
_symmetry.space_group_name_H-M   'P 1'
#
loop_
_entity.id
_entity.type
_entity.pdbx_description
1 polymer ?
#
loop_
_entity_poly.entity_id
_entity_poly.type
_entity_poly.pdbx_seq_one_letter_code
_entity_poly.pdbx_strand_id
1 'polypeptide(L)'
;MRLTKVGMPFIPGVKSLPVGITYDYTPGGHTLTMCMADPTTDDILAVNKHEAVFGLLLRQSTLFVLSKFGHSPWKQSYYNWWINAPVMRPDPCTDLHRLEMNGGIVATVCLVNAGNGLLEAVRAVRLSLAFSREFLRAVCAQTKIPFDPWRHAEIVENVLDDFASGADVMKDVLCICSEIPGGFDRLEDRTSRGFAGSAFVGTA
;
A
#
# COMPACT_ATOMS: atom_id res chain seq x y z
N MET A 1 3.01 3.66 -16.49
CA MET A 1 2.37 4.83 -15.85
C MET A 1 2.94 6.08 -16.51
N ARG A 2 2.12 6.98 -17.07
CA ARG A 2 2.61 8.29 -17.55
C ARG A 2 2.98 9.13 -16.34
N LEU A 3 4.09 9.87 -16.41
CA LEU A 3 4.46 10.87 -15.40
C LEU A 3 3.28 11.83 -15.19
N THR A 4 2.62 11.70 -14.05
CA THR A 4 1.53 12.58 -13.62
C THR A 4 2.14 13.87 -13.10
N LYS A 5 1.92 14.98 -13.81
CA LYS A 5 2.39 16.30 -13.39
C LYS A 5 1.38 16.90 -12.41
N VAL A 6 1.86 17.50 -11.33
CA VAL A 6 1.01 18.26 -10.39
C VAL A 6 0.21 19.32 -11.14
N GLY A 7 -1.06 19.49 -10.77
CA GLY A 7 -2.03 20.38 -11.40
C GLY A 7 -2.69 19.82 -12.67
N MET A 8 -2.32 18.60 -13.11
CA MET A 8 -2.99 17.92 -14.21
C MET A 8 -4.05 16.94 -13.69
N PRO A 9 -5.08 16.62 -14.49
CA PRO A 9 -6.02 15.55 -14.17
C PRO A 9 -5.28 14.23 -13.92
N PHE A 10 -5.59 13.57 -12.81
CA PHE A 10 -5.01 12.27 -12.46
C PHE A 10 -5.43 11.19 -13.47
N ILE A 11 -6.73 11.16 -13.80
CA ILE A 11 -7.28 10.34 -14.89
C ILE A 11 -7.87 11.29 -15.94
N PRO A 12 -7.37 11.29 -17.20
CA PRO A 12 -7.89 12.16 -18.24
C PRO A 12 -9.41 11.98 -18.44
N GLY A 13 -10.13 13.10 -18.43
CA GLY A 13 -11.59 13.12 -18.61
C GLY A 13 -12.40 12.86 -17.34
N VAL A 14 -11.78 12.42 -16.24
CA VAL A 14 -12.45 12.24 -14.95
C VAL A 14 -12.36 13.53 -14.13
N LYS A 15 -13.52 14.08 -13.75
CA LYS A 15 -13.63 15.36 -13.04
C LYS A 15 -13.80 15.23 -11.53
N SER A 16 -14.09 14.03 -11.04
CA SER A 16 -14.20 13.74 -9.62
C SER A 16 -13.88 12.27 -9.36
N LEU A 17 -13.39 11.98 -8.16
CA LEU A 17 -13.04 10.65 -7.71
C LEU A 17 -13.69 10.39 -6.34
N PRO A 18 -13.95 9.12 -5.98
CA PRO A 18 -14.37 8.80 -4.62
C PRO A 18 -13.24 9.16 -3.64
N VAL A 19 -13.62 9.72 -2.49
CA VAL A 19 -12.68 9.93 -1.37
C VAL A 19 -12.24 8.57 -0.86
N GLY A 20 -10.94 8.41 -0.62
CA GLY A 20 -10.39 7.15 -0.17
C GLY A 20 -8.90 7.03 -0.41
N ILE A 21 -8.37 5.85 -0.14
CA ILE A 21 -6.97 5.51 -0.38
C ILE A 21 -6.90 4.11 -0.98
N THR A 22 -6.11 3.96 -2.04
CA THR A 22 -5.91 2.68 -2.73
C THR A 22 -4.44 2.41 -2.92
N TYR A 23 -4.05 1.14 -2.76
CA TYR A 23 -2.71 0.68 -3.12
C TYR A 23 -2.83 -0.27 -4.29
N ASP A 24 -2.17 0.08 -5.38
CA ASP A 24 -2.21 -0.66 -6.64
C ASP A 24 -0.81 -1.21 -6.93
N TYR A 25 -0.76 -2.51 -7.23
CA TYR A 25 0.42 -3.18 -7.77
C TYR A 25 0.05 -3.80 -9.11
N THR A 26 0.62 -3.25 -10.18
CA THR A 26 0.34 -3.60 -11.57
C THR A 26 1.66 -3.73 -12.35
N PRO A 27 1.66 -4.16 -13.62
CA PRO A 27 2.84 -4.04 -14.48
C PRO A 27 3.39 -2.61 -14.60
N GLY A 28 2.59 -1.59 -14.28
CA GLY A 28 3.02 -0.20 -14.21
C GLY A 28 3.81 0.18 -12.96
N GLY A 29 3.97 -0.75 -12.01
CA GLY A 29 4.65 -0.54 -10.73
C GLY A 29 3.68 -0.47 -9.55
N HIS A 30 4.20 0.03 -8.42
CA HIS A 30 3.48 0.20 -7.17
C HIS A 30 3.01 1.65 -7.03
N THR A 31 1.73 1.86 -6.73
CA THR A 31 1.14 3.20 -6.56
C THR A 31 0.27 3.22 -5.30
N LEU A 32 0.44 4.24 -4.46
CA LEU A 32 -0.50 4.58 -3.39
C LEU A 32 -1.23 5.86 -3.80
N THR A 33 -2.54 5.77 -4.06
CA THR A 33 -3.37 6.92 -4.43
C THR A 33 -4.21 7.35 -3.24
N MET A 34 -4.10 8.60 -2.83
CA MET A 34 -4.92 9.22 -1.79
C MET A 34 -5.83 10.27 -2.42
N CYS A 35 -7.14 9.98 -2.46
CA CYS A 35 -8.16 10.92 -2.92
C CYS A 35 -8.77 11.62 -1.70
N MET A 36 -8.55 12.92 -1.56
CA MET A 36 -9.08 13.73 -0.46
C MET A 36 -10.11 14.73 -0.97
N ALA A 37 -11.19 14.96 -0.21
CA ALA A 37 -12.28 15.86 -0.62
C ALA A 37 -11.78 17.28 -0.89
N ASP A 38 -10.94 17.80 0.00
CA ASP A 38 -10.34 19.13 -0.08
C ASP A 38 -8.95 19.10 0.60
N PRO A 39 -7.89 18.68 -0.13
CA PRO A 39 -6.55 18.59 0.44
C PRO A 39 -6.00 19.98 0.74
N THR A 40 -5.58 20.20 1.99
CA THR A 40 -4.98 21.46 2.43
C THR A 40 -3.53 21.56 2.00
N THR A 41 -2.95 22.76 2.11
CA THR A 41 -1.50 22.96 1.94
C THR A 41 -0.67 22.06 2.85
N ASP A 42 -1.14 21.83 4.08
CA ASP A 42 -0.46 20.96 5.04
C ASP A 42 -0.52 19.49 4.60
N ASP A 43 -1.64 19.03 4.02
CA ASP A 43 -1.74 17.69 3.43
C ASP A 43 -0.76 17.52 2.26
N ILE A 44 -0.67 18.53 1.39
CA ILE A 44 0.25 18.55 0.25
C ILE A 44 1.71 18.50 0.74
N LEU A 45 2.04 19.25 1.79
CA LEU A 45 3.38 19.23 2.41
C LEU A 45 3.66 17.89 3.11
N ALA A 46 2.68 17.31 3.80
CA ALA A 46 2.77 15.97 4.41
C ALA A 46 3.20 14.93 3.39
N VAL A 47 2.51 14.92 2.24
CA VAL A 47 2.79 13.95 1.17
C VAL A 47 4.08 14.27 0.42
N ASN A 48 4.46 15.53 0.23
CA ASN A 48 5.66 15.85 -0.55
C ASN A 48 6.96 15.83 0.26
N LYS A 49 6.93 16.33 1.50
CA LYS A 49 8.15 16.73 2.23
C LYS A 49 8.37 16.00 3.55
N HIS A 50 7.31 15.52 4.18
CA HIS A 50 7.44 14.86 5.47
C HIS A 50 7.75 13.37 5.35
N GLU A 51 8.20 12.78 6.46
CA GLU A 51 8.46 11.35 6.58
C GLU A 51 7.23 10.54 6.14
N ALA A 52 7.48 9.50 5.34
CA ALA A 52 6.52 8.47 4.98
C ALA A 52 6.74 7.27 5.88
N VAL A 53 5.73 6.81 6.59
CA VAL A 53 5.78 5.54 7.32
C VAL A 53 4.76 4.58 6.73
N PHE A 54 5.21 3.38 6.43
CA PHE A 54 4.40 2.29 5.88
C PHE A 54 4.36 1.13 6.86
N GLY A 55 3.18 0.53 7.00
CA GLY A 55 2.97 -0.71 7.77
C GLY A 55 2.34 -1.77 6.87
N LEU A 56 2.79 -3.00 7.01
CA LEU A 56 2.22 -4.15 6.31
C LEU A 56 1.47 -5.03 7.29
N LEU A 57 0.20 -5.25 7.02
CA LEU A 57 -0.66 -6.12 7.79
C LEU A 57 -1.23 -7.19 6.87
N LEU A 58 -1.21 -8.46 7.30
CA LEU A 58 -1.87 -9.56 6.60
C LEU A 58 -2.99 -10.10 7.48
N ARG A 59 -4.20 -10.13 6.94
CA ARG A 59 -5.36 -10.78 7.56
C ARG A 59 -5.92 -11.80 6.60
N GLN A 60 -5.76 -13.07 6.97
CA GLN A 60 -6.08 -14.19 6.09
C GLN A 60 -5.35 -14.03 4.75
N SER A 61 -6.07 -13.88 3.63
CA SER A 61 -5.50 -13.68 2.30
C SER A 61 -5.45 -12.21 1.84
N THR A 62 -5.89 -11.25 2.66
CA THR A 62 -5.95 -9.83 2.31
C THR A 62 -4.77 -9.08 2.92
N LEU A 63 -4.05 -8.35 2.07
CA LEU A 63 -3.01 -7.43 2.51
C LEU A 63 -3.62 -6.07 2.80
N PHE A 64 -3.18 -5.46 3.89
CA PHE A 64 -3.48 -4.08 4.22
C PHE A 64 -2.16 -3.31 4.24
N VAL A 65 -2.11 -2.24 3.44
CA VAL A 65 -1.00 -1.29 3.41
C VAL A 65 -1.43 -0.07 4.19
N LEU A 66 -0.81 0.07 5.36
CA LEU A 66 -0.97 1.20 6.25
C LEU A 66 0.04 2.27 5.85
N SER A 67 -0.37 3.52 5.87
CA SER A 67 0.47 4.65 5.51
C SER A 67 0.23 5.85 6.41
N LYS A 68 1.29 6.56 6.74
CA LYS A 68 1.27 7.80 7.52
C LYS A 68 2.28 8.78 6.94
N PHE A 69 1.89 10.04 6.85
CA PHE A 69 2.70 11.12 6.28
C PHE A 69 2.81 12.25 7.29
N GLY A 70 4.02 12.49 7.82
CA GLY A 70 4.25 13.44 8.91
C GLY A 70 3.38 13.17 10.14
N HIS A 71 2.65 14.18 10.60
CA HIS A 71 1.74 14.07 11.75
C HIS A 71 0.32 13.63 11.40
N SER A 72 0.04 13.32 10.13
CA SER A 72 -1.28 12.88 9.70
C SER A 72 -1.70 11.58 10.41
N PRO A 73 -3.02 11.35 10.58
CA PRO A 73 -3.52 10.05 11.01
C PRO A 73 -3.06 8.93 10.06
N TRP A 74 -2.97 7.71 10.59
CA TRP A 74 -2.78 6.52 9.76
C TRP A 74 -3.94 6.37 8.78
N LYS A 75 -3.61 6.07 7.53
CA LYS A 75 -4.56 5.71 6.47
C LYS A 75 -4.32 4.27 6.07
N GLN A 76 -5.39 3.57 5.72
CA GLN A 76 -5.35 2.16 5.38
C GLN A 76 -5.90 1.92 3.98
N SER A 77 -5.15 1.17 3.21
CA SER A 77 -5.61 0.61 1.94
C SER A 77 -5.52 -0.91 2.04
N TYR A 78 -6.33 -1.61 1.26
CA TYR A 78 -6.25 -3.06 1.14
C TYR A 78 -5.88 -3.44 -0.29
N TYR A 79 -5.25 -4.59 -0.42
CA TYR A 79 -4.80 -5.13 -1.69
C TYR A 79 -4.95 -6.65 -1.71
N ASN A 80 -5.37 -7.16 -2.85
CA ASN A 80 -5.30 -8.57 -3.18
C ASN A 80 -5.02 -8.70 -4.68
N TRP A 81 -4.08 -9.55 -5.06
CA TRP A 81 -3.65 -9.73 -6.46
C TRP A 81 -4.81 -9.98 -7.43
N TRP A 82 -5.85 -10.67 -6.99
CA TRP A 82 -6.98 -11.04 -7.82
C TRP A 82 -7.91 -9.89 -8.20
N ILE A 83 -7.88 -8.77 -7.47
CA ILE A 83 -8.71 -7.58 -7.77
C ILE A 83 -8.28 -6.90 -9.07
N ASN A 84 -7.04 -7.10 -9.50
CA ASN A 84 -6.57 -6.65 -10.79
C ASN A 84 -7.22 -7.46 -11.91
N ALA A 85 -7.60 -6.79 -13.00
CA ALA A 85 -7.97 -7.47 -14.25
C ALA A 85 -6.81 -8.37 -14.74
N PRO A 86 -7.07 -9.51 -15.41
CA PRO A 86 -6.03 -10.47 -15.78
C PRO A 86 -4.82 -9.87 -16.51
N VAL A 87 -5.04 -8.92 -17.43
CA VAL A 87 -3.96 -8.23 -18.17
C VAL A 87 -3.13 -7.26 -17.31
N MET A 88 -3.68 -6.86 -16.17
CA MET A 88 -3.07 -5.94 -15.21
C MET A 88 -2.44 -6.66 -14.01
N ARG A 89 -2.36 -7.99 -14.03
CA ARG A 89 -1.76 -8.78 -12.96
C ARG A 89 -0.24 -8.90 -13.19
N PRO A 90 0.59 -8.35 -12.29
CA PRO A 90 2.03 -8.56 -12.35
C PRO A 90 2.38 -10.00 -11.92
N ASP A 91 3.62 -10.44 -12.17
CA ASP A 91 4.16 -11.68 -11.63
C ASP A 91 4.95 -11.38 -10.34
N PRO A 92 4.33 -11.54 -9.15
CA PRO A 92 4.97 -11.22 -7.88
C PRO A 92 6.15 -12.13 -7.56
N CYS A 93 6.19 -13.35 -8.08
CA CYS A 93 7.24 -14.31 -7.76
C CYS A 93 8.52 -14.00 -8.56
N THR A 94 8.35 -13.57 -9.82
CA THR A 94 9.46 -13.00 -10.62
C THR A 94 9.98 -11.70 -10.00
N ASP A 95 9.09 -10.79 -9.60
CA ASP A 95 9.50 -9.52 -8.97
C ASP A 95 10.19 -9.74 -7.61
N LEU A 96 9.75 -10.74 -6.83
CA LEU A 96 10.40 -11.13 -5.58
C LEU A 96 11.84 -11.61 -5.81
N HIS A 97 12.10 -12.35 -6.88
CA HIS A 97 13.45 -12.79 -7.23
C HIS A 97 14.37 -11.62 -7.64
N ARG A 98 13.79 -10.61 -8.30
CA ARG A 98 14.53 -9.40 -8.74
C ARG A 98 14.71 -8.36 -7.64
N LEU A 99 14.03 -8.54 -6.51
CA LEU A 99 13.93 -7.52 -5.46
C LEU A 99 15.28 -7.06 -4.92
N GLU A 100 16.22 -7.99 -4.70
CA GLU A 100 17.53 -7.67 -4.14
C GLU A 100 18.37 -6.84 -5.11
N MET A 101 18.26 -7.08 -6.42
CA MET A 101 18.93 -6.27 -7.45
C MET A 101 18.37 -4.85 -7.52
N ASN A 102 17.10 -4.66 -7.16
CA ASN A 102 16.39 -3.39 -7.26
C ASN A 102 16.44 -2.56 -5.97
N GLY A 103 16.98 -3.10 -4.87
CA GLY A 103 17.06 -2.42 -3.58
C GLY A 103 15.69 -2.12 -2.95
N GLY A 104 14.70 -2.99 -3.15
CA GLY A 104 13.33 -2.83 -2.64
C GLY A 104 12.33 -2.23 -3.65
N ILE A 105 11.06 -2.17 -3.24
CA ILE A 105 9.96 -1.59 -4.02
C ILE A 105 10.08 -0.07 -4.03
N VAL A 106 9.84 0.55 -5.18
CA VAL A 106 9.58 1.99 -5.29
C VAL A 106 8.09 2.19 -5.52
N ALA A 107 7.41 2.80 -4.55
CA ALA A 107 6.00 3.15 -4.63
C ALA A 107 5.84 4.62 -5.04
N THR A 108 4.99 4.88 -6.04
CA THR A 108 4.58 6.25 -6.38
C THR A 108 3.42 6.63 -5.47
N VAL A 109 3.59 7.67 -4.65
CA VAL A 109 2.55 8.22 -3.79
C VAL A 109 1.92 9.40 -4.51
N CYS A 110 0.60 9.35 -4.71
CA CYS A 110 -0.20 10.38 -5.36
C CYS A 110 -1.22 10.95 -4.37
N LEU A 111 -1.27 12.27 -4.22
CA LEU A 111 -2.38 12.98 -3.57
C LEU A 111 -3.24 13.61 -4.64
N VAL A 112 -4.53 13.32 -4.62
CA VAL A 112 -5.50 13.79 -5.61
C VAL A 112 -6.63 14.51 -4.91
N ASN A 113 -7.00 15.68 -5.43
CA ASN A 113 -8.22 16.35 -5.01
C ASN A 113 -9.42 15.63 -5.64
N ALA A 114 -10.23 15.02 -4.80
CA ALA A 114 -11.35 14.18 -5.19
C ALA A 114 -12.50 14.99 -5.82
N GLY A 115 -12.63 16.28 -5.47
CA GLY A 115 -13.68 17.16 -5.99
C GLY A 115 -13.46 17.61 -7.43
N ASN A 116 -12.21 17.67 -7.89
CA ASN A 116 -11.85 18.17 -9.22
C ASN A 116 -10.98 17.20 -10.05
N GLY A 117 -10.53 16.09 -9.47
CA GLY A 117 -9.72 15.06 -10.11
C GLY A 117 -8.26 15.47 -10.39
N LEU A 118 -7.77 16.59 -9.83
CA LEU A 118 -6.42 17.10 -10.05
C LEU A 118 -5.41 16.44 -9.11
N LEU A 119 -4.24 16.13 -9.64
CA LEU A 119 -3.10 15.68 -8.85
C LEU A 119 -2.48 16.86 -8.10
N GLU A 120 -2.51 16.83 -6.77
CA GLU A 120 -2.01 17.90 -5.90
C GLU A 120 -0.57 17.64 -5.42
N ALA A 121 -0.19 16.38 -5.27
CA ALA A 121 1.18 15.99 -4.95
C ALA A 121 1.54 14.64 -5.57
N VAL A 122 2.82 14.46 -5.89
CA VAL A 122 3.37 13.17 -6.33
C VAL A 122 4.81 13.03 -5.89
N ARG A 123 5.15 11.89 -5.28
CA ARG A 123 6.54 11.53 -4.99
C ARG A 123 6.77 10.03 -5.12
N ALA A 124 8.01 9.64 -5.40
CA ALA A 124 8.45 8.27 -5.28
C ALA A 124 8.97 8.02 -3.86
N VAL A 125 8.55 6.93 -3.23
CA VAL A 125 9.06 6.47 -1.94
C VAL A 125 9.66 5.08 -2.13
N ARG A 126 10.89 4.90 -1.66
CA ARG A 126 11.52 3.58 -1.61
C ARG A 126 11.13 2.88 -0.31
N LEU A 127 10.53 1.71 -0.43
CA LEU A 127 10.24 0.84 0.69
C LEU A 127 11.49 0.01 1.01
N SER A 128 11.68 -0.31 2.29
CA SER A 128 12.81 -1.12 2.74
C SER A 128 12.80 -2.49 2.08
N LEU A 129 13.98 -3.11 2.01
CA LEU A 129 14.09 -4.45 1.43
C LEU A 129 13.28 -5.47 2.22
N ALA A 130 13.22 -5.35 3.56
CA ALA A 130 12.43 -6.28 4.37
C ALA A 130 10.93 -6.09 4.13
N PHE A 131 10.43 -4.86 4.17
CA PHE A 131 9.02 -4.57 3.88
C PHE A 131 8.62 -5.08 2.50
N SER A 132 9.45 -4.77 1.51
CA SER A 132 9.19 -5.14 0.13
C SER A 132 9.17 -6.65 -0.07
N ARG A 133 10.04 -7.37 0.63
CA ARG A 133 10.11 -8.83 0.61
C ARG A 133 8.87 -9.45 1.21
N GLU A 134 8.41 -8.94 2.36
CA GLU A 134 7.19 -9.43 3.01
C GLU A 134 5.93 -9.14 2.17
N PHE A 135 5.86 -7.95 1.56
CA PHE A 135 4.78 -7.62 0.62
C PHE A 135 4.73 -8.63 -0.53
N LEU A 136 5.83 -8.80 -1.27
CA LEU A 136 5.84 -9.68 -2.45
C LEU A 136 5.68 -11.16 -2.09
N ARG A 137 6.17 -11.60 -0.92
CA ARG A 137 5.90 -12.96 -0.41
C ARG A 137 4.41 -13.21 -0.21
N ALA A 138 3.72 -12.27 0.45
CA ALA A 138 2.29 -12.38 0.67
C ALA A 138 1.51 -12.34 -0.66
N VAL A 139 1.88 -11.47 -1.60
CA VAL A 139 1.25 -11.44 -2.93
C VAL A 139 1.53 -12.72 -3.74
N CYS A 140 2.76 -13.25 -3.72
CA CYS A 140 3.10 -14.54 -4.37
C CYS A 140 2.39 -15.73 -3.72
N ALA A 141 1.98 -15.63 -2.45
CA ALA A 141 1.11 -16.64 -1.82
C ALA A 141 -0.35 -16.53 -2.32
N GLN A 142 -0.87 -15.31 -2.53
CA GLN A 142 -2.22 -15.09 -3.05
C GLN A 142 -2.44 -15.73 -4.42
N THR A 143 -1.42 -15.79 -5.29
CA THR A 143 -1.53 -16.39 -6.64
C THR A 143 -1.77 -17.91 -6.61
N LYS A 144 -1.51 -18.56 -5.48
CA LYS A 144 -1.62 -20.02 -5.31
C LYS A 144 -2.96 -20.45 -4.71
N ILE A 145 -3.78 -19.50 -4.28
CA ILE A 145 -5.04 -19.74 -3.57
C ILE A 145 -6.19 -19.23 -4.44
N PRO A 146 -7.27 -20.01 -4.63
CA PRO A 146 -8.47 -19.52 -5.30
C PRO A 146 -9.01 -18.24 -4.66
N PHE A 147 -9.54 -17.34 -5.47
CA PHE A 147 -10.11 -16.09 -5.00
C PHE A 147 -11.61 -16.20 -4.79
N ASP A 148 -12.05 -15.89 -3.58
CA ASP A 148 -13.45 -15.65 -3.26
C ASP A 148 -13.66 -14.14 -3.01
N PRO A 149 -14.35 -13.42 -3.92
CA PRO A 149 -14.56 -11.98 -3.79
C PRO A 149 -15.46 -11.61 -2.60
N TRP A 150 -16.41 -12.47 -2.23
CA TRP A 150 -17.34 -12.21 -1.12
C TRP A 150 -16.61 -12.35 0.21
N ARG A 151 -15.82 -13.42 0.35
CA ARG A 151 -14.98 -13.60 1.53
C ARG A 151 -13.94 -12.47 1.67
N HIS A 152 -13.37 -12.02 0.55
CA HIS A 152 -12.46 -10.88 0.55
C HIS A 152 -13.13 -9.60 1.04
N ALA A 153 -14.33 -9.28 0.54
CA ALA A 153 -15.11 -8.12 0.98
C ALA A 153 -15.43 -8.19 2.48
N GLU A 154 -15.87 -9.36 2.98
CA GLU A 154 -16.15 -9.58 4.40
C GLU A 154 -14.90 -9.36 5.28
N ILE A 155 -13.73 -9.85 4.86
CA ILE A 155 -12.47 -9.62 5.58
C ILE A 155 -12.15 -8.11 5.61
N VAL A 156 -12.33 -7.42 4.49
CA VAL A 156 -12.09 -5.98 4.40
C VAL A 156 -13.01 -5.22 5.35
N GLU A 157 -14.32 -5.47 5.30
CA GLU A 157 -15.30 -4.80 6.16
C GLU A 157 -14.99 -5.02 7.65
N ASN A 158 -14.79 -6.27 8.07
CA ASN A 158 -14.46 -6.60 9.47
C ASN A 158 -13.20 -5.88 9.95
N VAL A 159 -12.15 -5.85 9.13
CA VAL A 159 -10.91 -5.16 9.48
C VAL A 159 -11.14 -3.64 9.49
N LEU A 160 -11.90 -3.06 8.56
CA LEU A 160 -12.17 -1.62 8.59
C LEU A 160 -12.95 -1.21 9.86
N ASP A 161 -13.88 -2.04 10.33
CA ASP A 161 -14.66 -1.82 11.55
C ASP A 161 -13.79 -1.91 12.82
N ASP A 162 -12.91 -2.91 12.89
CA ASP A 162 -11.95 -3.08 13.98
C ASP A 162 -10.99 -1.87 14.09
N PHE A 163 -10.80 -1.12 12.99
CA PHE A 163 -9.73 -0.13 12.83
C PHE A 163 -10.19 1.30 13.15
N ALA A 164 -11.44 1.49 13.58
CA ALA A 164 -11.99 2.80 13.96
C ALA A 164 -11.19 3.54 15.05
N SER A 165 -10.32 2.85 15.83
CA SER A 165 -9.47 3.47 16.87
C SER A 165 -8.03 3.82 16.43
N GLY A 166 -7.56 3.38 15.25
CA GLY A 166 -6.26 3.71 14.62
C GLY A 166 -4.97 3.29 15.35
N ALA A 167 -4.94 3.23 16.68
CA ALA A 167 -3.76 2.91 17.49
C ALA A 167 -3.57 1.41 17.72
N ASP A 168 -4.64 0.63 17.74
CA ASP A 168 -4.59 -0.83 17.96
C ASP A 168 -3.99 -1.58 16.77
N VAL A 169 -4.12 -0.99 15.59
CA VAL A 169 -3.66 -1.48 14.30
C VAL A 169 -2.16 -1.83 14.29
N MET A 170 -1.35 -1.03 14.99
CA MET A 170 0.10 -1.18 14.99
C MET A 170 0.59 -2.43 15.73
N LYS A 171 -0.25 -3.06 16.56
CA LYS A 171 0.13 -4.23 17.37
C LYS A 171 0.36 -5.47 16.50
N ASP A 172 -0.32 -5.57 15.36
CA ASP A 172 -0.31 -6.76 14.51
C ASP A 172 0.39 -6.55 13.17
N VAL A 173 1.08 -5.41 13.01
CA VAL A 173 1.82 -5.08 11.79
C VAL A 173 3.01 -6.02 11.66
N LEU A 174 3.07 -6.76 10.55
CA LEU A 174 4.15 -7.70 10.24
C LEU A 174 5.49 -6.97 10.06
N CYS A 175 5.46 -5.83 9.38
CA CYS A 175 6.64 -5.06 9.04
C CYS A 175 6.31 -3.59 8.91
N ILE A 176 7.20 -2.74 9.43
CA ILE A 176 7.13 -1.28 9.30
C ILE A 176 8.38 -0.81 8.56
N CYS A 177 8.20 0.16 7.68
CA CYS A 177 9.27 0.87 6.98
C CYS A 177 9.02 2.38 7.10
N SER A 178 10.08 3.17 7.33
CA SER A 178 10.02 4.63 7.22
C SER A 178 10.99 5.18 6.18
N GLU A 179 10.61 6.26 5.51
CA GLU A 179 11.44 6.99 4.54
C GLU A 179 11.34 8.50 4.82
N ILE A 180 12.50 9.15 4.91
CA ILE A 180 12.60 10.61 5.10
C ILE A 180 13.10 11.22 3.78
N PRO A 181 12.32 12.11 3.14
CA PRO A 181 12.71 12.71 1.87
C PRO A 181 14.08 13.38 1.93
N GLY A 182 15.00 12.94 1.06
CA GLY A 182 16.35 13.49 0.96
C GLY A 182 17.34 12.98 2.02
N GLY A 183 16.91 12.07 2.90
CA GLY A 183 17.80 11.32 3.79
C GLY A 183 18.43 10.15 3.05
N PHE A 184 19.70 10.28 2.65
CA PHE A 184 20.51 9.11 2.28
C PHE A 184 20.63 8.19 3.51
N ASP A 185 20.13 6.96 3.42
CA ASP A 185 20.41 5.83 4.33
C ASP A 185 19.70 5.69 5.71
N ARG A 186 18.48 6.18 5.92
CA ARG A 186 17.66 5.71 7.06
C ARG A 186 16.34 5.09 6.64
N LEU A 187 16.41 3.83 6.21
CA LEU A 187 15.28 2.90 6.22
C LEU A 187 15.36 2.14 7.55
N GLU A 188 14.47 2.47 8.50
CA GLU A 188 14.37 1.72 9.76
C GLU A 188 13.28 0.65 9.64
N ASP A 189 13.67 -0.61 9.86
CA ASP A 189 12.74 -1.74 9.90
C ASP A 189 12.51 -2.19 11.34
N ARG A 190 11.23 -2.40 11.68
CA ARG A 190 10.84 -3.17 12.87
C ARG A 190 9.95 -4.32 12.42
N THR A 191 10.45 -5.55 12.60
CA THR A 191 9.68 -6.78 12.41
C THR A 191 9.19 -7.26 13.77
N SER A 192 7.89 -7.39 13.96
CA SER A 192 7.35 -8.06 15.14
C SER A 192 7.61 -9.56 15.01
N ARG A 193 8.40 -10.15 15.91
CA ARG A 193 8.55 -11.61 15.99
C ARG A 193 7.19 -12.22 16.34
N GLY A 194 6.61 -13.03 15.45
CA GLY A 194 5.41 -13.80 15.77
C GLY A 194 4.66 -14.37 14.57
N PHE A 195 5.28 -15.25 13.79
CA PHE A 195 4.52 -16.19 12.94
C PHE A 195 4.96 -17.61 13.31
N ALA A 196 4.36 -18.17 14.36
CA ALA A 196 4.35 -19.60 14.55
C ALA A 196 3.34 -20.16 13.56
N GLY A 197 3.81 -20.91 12.57
CA GLY A 197 2.96 -21.51 11.56
C GLY A 197 1.87 -22.37 12.20
N SER A 198 0.61 -22.09 11.86
CA SER A 198 -0.42 -23.11 11.95
C SER A 198 -0.16 -24.11 10.83
N ALA A 199 0.52 -25.19 11.20
CA ALA A 199 0.56 -26.39 10.39
C ALA A 199 -0.89 -26.84 10.14
N PHE A 200 -1.28 -26.89 8.87
CA PHE A 200 -2.41 -27.71 8.43
C PHE A 200 -2.03 -29.17 8.73
N VAL A 201 -2.46 -29.67 9.88
CA VAL A 201 -2.50 -31.11 10.16
C VAL A 201 -3.77 -31.63 9.51
N GLY A 202 -3.67 -32.04 8.24
CA GLY A 202 -4.65 -32.94 7.64
C GLY A 202 -4.51 -34.30 8.32
N THR A 203 -5.53 -34.71 9.06
CA THR A 203 -5.69 -36.09 9.52
C THR A 203 -6.95 -36.67 8.90
N ALA A 204 -6.77 -37.91 8.44
CA ALA A 204 -7.72 -38.86 7.83
C ALA A 204 -8.14 -38.59 6.37
#